data_AF-A0A950EGV1-F1
#
_entry.id   AF-A0A950EGV1-F1
#
_cell.length_a   1.000
_cell.length_b   1.000
_cell.length_c   1.000
_cell.angle_alpha   90.00
_cell.angle_beta   90.00
_cell.angle_gamma   90.00
#
_symmetry.space_group_name_H-M   'P 1'
#
loop_
_entity.id
_entity.type
_entity.pdbx_description
1 polymer ?
#
loop_
_entity_poly.entity_id
_entity_poly.type
_entity_poly.pdbx_seq_one_letter_code
_entity_poly.pdbx_strand_id
1 'polypeptide(L)'
;MGHRITVASAAHRMLEEAKDRSRGLSIDDPARTFYSGVETAALHALHPPAQTVHADDRSWLCAERGSFQNGYLQATAVLAAAEVTADANLRVPLPEP
;
A
#
# COMPACT_ATOMS: atom_id res chain seq x y z
N MET A 1 14.20 -13.35 5.14
CA MET A 1 13.79 -13.24 3.71
C MET A 1 12.27 -13.36 3.48
N GLY A 2 11.47 -13.99 4.37
CA GLY A 2 10.03 -14.21 4.14
C GLY A 2 9.11 -12.96 4.17
N HIS A 3 9.38 -11.96 5.02
CA HIS A 3 8.49 -10.80 5.19
C HIS A 3 8.31 -9.93 3.94
N ARG A 4 9.41 -9.69 3.23
CA ARG A 4 9.40 -8.89 2.00
C ARG A 4 8.55 -9.54 0.89
N ILE A 5 8.43 -10.87 0.90
CA ILE A 5 7.65 -11.61 -0.08
C ILE A 5 6.15 -11.43 0.16
N THR A 6 5.70 -11.41 1.42
CA THR A 6 4.29 -11.24 1.77
C THR A 6 3.77 -9.84 1.44
N VAL A 7 4.52 -8.80 1.81
CA VAL A 7 4.14 -7.41 1.52
C VAL A 7 4.16 -7.12 0.02
N ALA A 8 5.18 -7.60 -0.70
CA ALA A 8 5.24 -7.45 -2.15
C ALA A 8 4.10 -8.18 -2.87
N SER A 9 3.73 -9.39 -2.42
CA SER A 9 2.61 -10.14 -3.00
C SER A 9 1.27 -9.43 -2.76
N ALA A 10 1.06 -8.89 -1.56
CA ALA A 10 -0.12 -8.10 -1.24
C ALA A 10 -0.20 -6.82 -2.09
N ALA A 11 0.91 -6.11 -2.23
CA ALA A 11 0.98 -4.90 -3.04
C ALA A 11 0.73 -5.17 -4.54
N HIS A 12 1.31 -6.24 -5.09
CA HIS A 12 1.02 -6.66 -6.48
C HIS A 12 -0.45 -6.97 -6.69
N ARG A 13 -1.08 -7.71 -5.77
CA ARG A 13 -2.51 -8.02 -5.86
C ARG A 13 -3.37 -6.76 -5.79
N MET A 14 -3.07 -5.85 -4.87
CA MET A 14 -3.78 -4.57 -4.74
C MET A 14 -3.66 -3.71 -6.00
N LEU A 15 -2.49 -3.68 -6.63
CA LEU A 15 -2.26 -2.96 -7.87
C LEU A 15 -3.15 -3.49 -9.01
N GLU A 16 -3.23 -4.81 -9.16
CA GLU A 16 -4.06 -5.42 -10.20
C GLU A 16 -5.56 -5.24 -9.93
N GLU A 17 -5.99 -5.38 -8.68
CA GLU A 17 -7.39 -5.13 -8.30
C GLU A 17 -7.78 -3.67 -8.50
N ALA A 18 -6.91 -2.70 -8.17
CA ALA A 18 -7.19 -1.28 -8.37
C ALA A 18 -7.31 -0.93 -9.85
N LYS A 19 -6.45 -1.48 -10.72
CA LYS A 19 -6.53 -1.30 -12.18
C LYS A 19 -7.79 -1.90 -12.77
N ASP A 20 -8.19 -3.08 -12.31
CA ASP A 20 -9.40 -3.74 -12.79
C ASP A 20 -10.64 -2.94 -12.38
N ARG A 21 -10.69 -2.47 -11.13
CA ARG A 21 -11.80 -1.68 -10.60
C ARG A 21 -11.88 -0.27 -11.18
N SER A 22 -10.75 0.31 -11.59
CA SER A 22 -10.71 1.61 -12.25
C SER A 22 -11.05 1.54 -13.75
N ARG A 23 -11.03 0.33 -14.32
CA ARG A 23 -11.34 0.11 -15.74
C ARG A 23 -12.81 0.44 -16.03
N GLY A 24 -13.01 1.33 -17.00
CA GLY A 24 -14.35 1.76 -17.43
C GLY A 24 -14.93 2.91 -16.60
N LEU A 25 -14.25 3.36 -15.54
CA LEU A 25 -14.64 4.57 -14.82
C LEU A 25 -14.20 5.83 -15.58
N SER A 26 -15.02 6.89 -15.51
CA SER A 26 -14.67 8.19 -16.07
C SER A 26 -13.47 8.81 -15.33
N ILE A 27 -12.74 9.70 -16.00
CA ILE A 27 -11.57 10.38 -15.41
C ILE A 27 -11.95 11.26 -14.20
N ASP A 28 -13.16 11.82 -14.22
CA ASP A 28 -13.67 12.67 -13.13
C ASP A 28 -14.38 11.86 -12.03
N ASP A 29 -14.45 10.54 -12.16
CA ASP A 29 -15.10 9.68 -11.18
C ASP A 29 -14.26 9.65 -9.87
N PRO A 30 -14.87 9.99 -8.71
CA PRO A 30 -14.23 9.87 -7.41
C PRO A 30 -13.72 8.46 -7.11
N ALA A 31 -14.40 7.41 -7.58
CA ALA A 31 -13.98 6.03 -7.41
C ALA A 31 -12.69 5.74 -8.20
N ARG A 32 -12.55 6.28 -9.41
CA ARG A 32 -11.29 6.18 -10.17
C ARG A 32 -10.15 6.90 -9.46
N THR A 33 -10.43 8.09 -8.92
CA THR A 33 -9.49 8.87 -8.12
C THR A 33 -9.05 8.11 -6.87
N PHE A 34 -9.98 7.41 -6.20
CA PHE A 34 -9.69 6.53 -5.07
C PHE A 34 -8.76 5.38 -5.47
N TYR A 35 -9.07 4.65 -6.54
CA TYR A 35 -8.23 3.53 -6.99
C TYR A 35 -6.84 4.00 -7.42
N SER A 36 -6.70 5.20 -7.99
CA SER A 36 -5.39 5.80 -8.25
C SER A 36 -4.56 5.97 -6.98
N GLY A 37 -5.17 6.35 -5.85
CA GLY A 37 -4.48 6.42 -4.56
C GLY A 37 -4.02 5.05 -4.06
N VAL A 38 -4.85 4.02 -4.25
CA VAL A 38 -4.50 2.62 -3.94
C VAL A 38 -3.32 2.15 -4.78
N GLU A 39 -3.31 2.44 -6.08
CA GLU A 39 -2.20 2.12 -6.99
C GLU A 39 -0.89 2.78 -6.53
N THR A 40 -0.93 4.07 -6.19
CA THR A 40 0.25 4.80 -5.70
C THR A 40 0.80 4.17 -4.40
N ALA A 41 -0.06 3.82 -3.45
CA ALA A 41 0.37 3.17 -2.21
C ALA A 41 1.02 1.79 -2.47
N ALA A 42 0.42 0.99 -3.34
CA ALA A 42 0.98 -0.31 -3.74
C ALA A 42 2.35 -0.15 -4.43
N LEU A 43 2.49 0.83 -5.33
CA LEU A 43 3.76 1.13 -6.00
C LEU A 43 4.83 1.59 -5.01
N HIS A 44 4.48 2.41 -4.01
CA HIS A 44 5.42 2.82 -2.96
C HIS A 44 5.90 1.63 -2.11
N ALA A 45 5.05 0.63 -1.89
CA ALA A 45 5.46 -0.59 -1.17
C ALA A 45 6.36 -1.51 -2.02
N LEU A 46 6.09 -1.62 -3.32
CA LEU A 46 6.89 -2.43 -4.26
C LEU A 46 8.23 -1.77 -4.61
N HIS A 47 8.21 -0.46 -4.76
CA HIS A 47 9.33 0.38 -5.12
C HIS A 47 9.42 1.51 -4.11
N PRO A 48 9.94 1.22 -2.89
CA PRO A 48 10.20 2.26 -1.92
C PRO A 48 10.98 3.37 -2.62
N PRO A 49 10.50 4.62 -2.60
CA PRO A 49 11.24 5.71 -3.21
C PRO A 49 12.66 5.64 -2.64
N ALA A 50 13.67 5.65 -3.53
CA ALA A 50 15.06 5.69 -3.11
C ALA A 50 15.18 6.73 -2.00
N GLN A 51 15.87 6.41 -0.90
CA GLN A 51 15.96 7.26 0.29
C GLN A 51 16.46 8.66 -0.10
N THR A 52 15.56 9.53 -0.50
CA THR A 52 15.83 10.91 -0.89
C THR A 52 14.67 11.73 -0.37
N VAL A 53 14.91 12.24 0.84
CA VAL A 53 14.40 13.50 1.40
C VAL A 53 12.92 13.54 1.84
N HIS A 54 12.02 12.68 1.36
CA HIS A 54 10.57 12.81 1.64
C HIS A 54 9.87 11.62 2.30
N ALA A 55 10.60 10.69 2.93
CA ALA A 55 9.96 9.53 3.58
C ALA A 55 8.95 9.94 4.69
N ASP A 56 9.21 11.06 5.38
CA ASP A 56 8.34 11.62 6.43
C ASP A 56 7.49 12.81 5.94
N ASP A 57 7.80 13.37 4.77
CA ASP A 57 7.07 14.52 4.24
C ASP A 57 5.87 14.05 3.40
N ARG A 58 4.74 13.83 4.08
CA ARG A 58 3.45 13.52 3.46
C ARG A 58 2.67 14.76 3.02
N SER A 59 3.29 15.93 2.97
CA SER A 59 2.60 17.18 2.55
C SER A 59 2.03 17.08 1.12
N TRP A 60 2.67 16.30 0.25
CA TRP A 60 2.17 16.01 -1.09
C TRP A 60 0.78 15.36 -1.07
N LEU A 61 0.49 14.50 -0.07
CA LEU A 61 -0.81 13.84 0.05
C LEU A 61 -1.91 14.85 0.39
N CYS A 62 -1.59 15.89 1.17
CA CYS A 62 -2.53 16.94 1.53
C CYS A 62 -2.94 17.81 0.32
N ALA A 63 -2.11 17.86 -0.73
CA ALA A 63 -2.42 18.59 -1.96
C ALA A 63 -3.35 17.79 -2.90
N GLU A 64 -3.53 16.49 -2.67
CA GLU A 64 -4.33 15.60 -3.51
C GLU A 64 -5.83 15.68 -3.20
N ARG A 65 -6.67 15.18 -4.13
CA ARG A 65 -8.12 15.07 -3.92
C ARG A 65 -8.45 14.14 -2.74
N GLY A 66 -9.48 14.47 -1.96
CA GLY A 66 -9.85 13.65 -0.78
C GLY A 66 -10.12 12.17 -1.08
N SER A 67 -10.68 11.84 -2.25
CA SER A 67 -10.89 10.45 -2.66
C SER A 67 -9.56 9.72 -2.90
N PHE A 68 -8.56 10.40 -3.47
CA PHE A 68 -7.21 9.87 -3.64
C PHE A 68 -6.57 9.60 -2.28
N GLN A 69 -6.63 10.59 -1.37
CA GLN A 69 -6.08 10.47 -0.02
C GLN A 69 -6.66 9.27 0.72
N ASN A 70 -7.98 9.08 0.64
CA ASN A 70 -8.66 7.94 1.25
C ASN A 70 -8.16 6.60 0.69
N GLY A 71 -8.02 6.49 -0.64
CA GLY A 71 -7.49 5.27 -1.26
C GLY A 71 -6.07 4.96 -0.83
N TYR A 72 -5.21 5.98 -0.84
CA TYR A 72 -3.82 5.86 -0.43
C TYR A 72 -3.66 5.42 1.03
N LEU A 73 -4.39 6.07 1.96
CA LEU A 73 -4.30 5.78 3.38
C LEU A 73 -4.86 4.39 3.72
N GLN A 74 -5.99 4.01 3.13
CA GLN A 74 -6.57 2.67 3.33
C GLN A 74 -5.62 1.58 2.81
N ALA A 75 -5.05 1.76 1.63
CA ALA A 75 -4.11 0.83 1.05
C ALA A 75 -2.84 0.68 1.92
N THR A 76 -2.31 1.80 2.40
CA THR A 76 -1.14 1.80 3.30
C THR A 76 -1.43 1.05 4.61
N ALA A 77 -2.62 1.21 5.19
CA ALA A 77 -3.02 0.49 6.40
C ALA A 77 -3.11 -1.03 6.19
N VAL A 78 -3.65 -1.47 5.05
CA VAL A 78 -3.71 -2.90 4.68
C VAL A 78 -2.31 -3.50 4.52
N LEU A 79 -1.42 -2.78 3.85
CA LEU A 79 -0.03 -3.22 3.65
C LEU A 79 0.75 -3.28 4.97
N ALA A 80 0.56 -2.31 5.86
CA ALA A 80 1.14 -2.34 7.20
C ALA A 80 0.60 -3.51 8.06
N ALA A 81 -0.69 -3.85 7.94
CA ALA A 81 -1.26 -5.01 8.62
C ALA A 81 -0.68 -6.34 8.10
N ALA A 82 -0.43 -6.43 6.79
CA ALA A 82 0.24 -7.59 6.18
C ALA A 82 1.68 -7.74 6.68
N GLU A 83 2.38 -6.63 6.94
CA GLU A 83 3.71 -6.61 7.53
C GLU A 83 3.71 -7.14 8.98
N VAL A 84 2.80 -6.66 9.84
CA VAL A 84 2.67 -7.10 11.25
C VAL A 84 2.30 -8.59 11.34
N THR A 85 1.43 -9.08 10.45
CA THR A 85 1.02 -10.49 10.43
C THR A 85 2.16 -11.42 9.99
N ALA A 86 3.05 -10.94 9.11
CA ALA A 86 4.25 -11.68 8.75
C ALA A 86 5.24 -11.78 9.94
N ASP A 87 5.30 -10.77 10.80
CA ASP A 87 6.14 -10.74 12.01
C ASP A 87 5.67 -11.75 13.08
N ALA A 88 4.36 -11.81 13.33
CA ALA A 88 3.77 -12.71 14.33
C ALA A 88 4.05 -14.20 14.08
N ASN A 89 4.13 -14.63 12.81
CA ASN A 89 4.36 -16.03 12.43
C ASN A 89 5.84 -16.48 12.55
N LEU A 90 6.77 -15.58 12.87
CA LEU A 90 8.19 -15.88 13.00
C LEU A 90 8.68 -15.96 14.45
N ARG A 91 7.79 -15.75 15.43
CA ARG A 91 8.08 -16.04 16.84
C ARG A 91 7.97 -17.53 17.08
N VAL A 92 9.05 -18.25 16.74
CA VAL A 92 9.25 -19.62 17.24
C VAL A 92 9.45 -19.52 18.75
N PRO A 93 8.63 -20.17 19.59
CA PRO A 93 8.89 -20.21 21.02
C PRO A 93 10.24 -20.92 21.26
N LEU A 94 11.11 -20.29 22.03
CA LEU A 94 12.34 -20.92 22.52
C LEU A 94 11.96 -22.17 23.33
N PRO A 95 12.62 -23.32 23.13
CA PRO A 95 12.43 -24.46 24.02
C PRO A 95 12.84 -24.03 25.44
N GLU A 96 11.92 -24.21 26.39
CA GLU A 96 12.18 -23.99 27.80
C GLU A 96 13.29 -24.94 28.29
N PRO A 97 14.15 -24.51 29.23
CA PRO A 97 15.31 -25.28 29.69
C PRO A 97 14.94 -26.59 30.42
#